data_AF-A0A9D1R8R6-F1
#
_entry.id   AF-A0A9D1R8R6-F1
#
_cell.length_a   1.000
_cell.length_b   1.000
_cell.length_c   1.000
_cell.angle_alpha   90.00
_cell.angle_beta   90.00
_cell.angle_gamma   90.00
#
_symmetry.space_group_name_H-M   'P 1'
#
loop_
_entity.id
_entity.type
_entity.pdbx_description
1 polymer ?
#
loop_
_entity_poly.entity_id
_entity_poly.type
_entity_poly.pdbx_seq_one_letter_code
_entity_poly.pdbx_strand_id
1 'polypeptide(L)'
;MRFIKELRELKWNALLLAAFDILLGAVLLIFPETTANTLGYLIGIVLIVAGAVSMICYLLREAHQNYYHNDFVTGLVEIALGCIVLYKVEWIISVIPFIMGLLVLISGCSKLQDVIDMKRMECGNWVGMLILAIVNVIVGIVLVCNPFEAAVLLFRLIGLALIFSGVTDCAVIFYFARKMKHYFDDLERAQQHFKELEEER
;
A
#
# COMPACT_ATOMS: atom_id res chain seq x y z
N MET A 1 -3.69 36.12 10.66
CA MET A 1 -2.34 35.48 10.71
C MET A 1 -2.36 33.97 10.97
N ARG A 2 -3.20 33.43 11.88
CA ARG A 2 -3.25 31.98 12.17
C ARG A 2 -3.63 31.11 10.95
N PHE A 3 -4.66 31.54 10.22
CA PHE A 3 -5.17 30.87 9.02
C PHE A 3 -4.14 30.76 7.87
N ILE A 4 -3.34 31.80 7.63
CA ILE A 4 -2.31 31.81 6.58
C ILE A 4 -1.14 30.88 6.94
N LYS A 5 -0.80 30.76 8.24
CA LYS A 5 0.19 29.80 8.72
C LYS A 5 -0.28 28.37 8.51
N GLU A 6 -1.52 28.04 8.89
CA GLU A 6 -2.10 26.71 8.72
C GLU A 6 -2.16 26.28 7.24
N LEU A 7 -2.55 27.17 6.32
CA LEU A 7 -2.55 26.89 4.89
C LEU A 7 -1.14 26.64 4.32
N ARG A 8 -0.12 27.30 4.87
CA ARG A 8 1.28 27.14 4.44
C ARG A 8 1.89 25.84 4.96
N GLU A 9 1.60 25.50 6.22
CA GLU A 9 2.00 24.22 6.84
C GLU A 9 1.36 23.04 6.11
N LEU A 10 0.07 23.13 5.76
CA LEU A 10 -0.61 22.10 4.97
C LEU A 10 0.01 21.91 3.59
N LYS A 11 0.36 23.00 2.89
CA LYS A 11 1.08 22.92 1.61
C LYS A 11 2.46 22.29 1.74
N TRP A 12 3.22 22.64 2.78
CA TRP A 12 4.55 22.08 3.01
C TRP A 12 4.49 20.60 3.38
N ASN A 13 3.58 20.21 4.25
CA ASN A 13 3.38 18.81 4.63
C ASN A 13 2.94 17.97 3.43
N ALA A 14 2.03 18.47 2.60
CA ALA A 14 1.59 17.77 1.40
C ALA A 14 2.73 17.64 0.37
N LEU A 15 3.57 18.67 0.20
CA LEU A 15 4.71 18.62 -0.70
C LEU A 15 5.80 17.65 -0.19
N LEU A 16 6.02 17.59 1.13
CA LEU A 16 6.93 16.63 1.76
C LEU A 16 6.44 15.20 1.60
N LEU A 17 5.14 14.94 1.80
CA LEU A 17 4.54 13.63 1.58
C LEU A 17 4.68 13.19 0.12
N ALA A 18 4.33 14.06 -0.83
CA ALA A 18 4.46 13.77 -2.25
C ALA A 18 5.93 13.50 -2.67
N ALA A 19 6.88 14.28 -2.13
CA ALA A 19 8.31 14.03 -2.36
C ALA A 19 8.77 12.70 -1.75
N PHE A 20 8.27 12.35 -0.56
CA PHE A 20 8.53 11.08 0.09
C PHE A 20 7.99 9.90 -0.73
N ASP A 21 6.76 9.99 -1.25
CA ASP A 21 6.15 8.94 -2.08
C ASP A 21 6.92 8.72 -3.39
N ILE A 22 7.37 9.80 -4.04
CA ILE A 22 8.21 9.71 -5.25
C ILE A 22 9.56 9.03 -4.91
N LEU A 23 10.19 9.43 -3.81
CA LEU A 23 11.48 8.88 -3.39
C LEU A 23 11.36 7.39 -3.03
N LEU A 24 10.35 7.04 -2.23
CA LEU A 24 10.07 5.68 -1.83
C LEU A 24 9.73 4.83 -3.07
N GLY A 25 8.89 5.34 -3.96
CA GLY A 25 8.56 4.67 -5.22
C GLY A 25 9.79 4.44 -6.11
N ALA A 26 10.71 5.40 -6.18
CA ALA A 26 11.97 5.24 -6.91
C ALA A 26 12.86 4.15 -6.30
N VAL A 27 12.98 4.09 -4.96
CA VAL A 27 13.74 3.03 -4.27
C VAL A 27 13.15 1.65 -4.57
N LEU A 28 11.83 1.51 -4.51
CA LEU A 28 11.12 0.26 -4.84
C LEU A 28 11.34 -0.17 -6.29
N LEU A 29 11.47 0.78 -7.21
CA LEU A 29 11.65 0.50 -8.63
C LEU A 29 13.08 0.10 -8.98
N ILE A 30 14.08 0.74 -8.36
CA ILE A 30 15.51 0.48 -8.60
C ILE A 30 15.98 -0.77 -7.83
N PHE A 31 15.57 -0.93 -6.58
CA PHE A 31 16.02 -2.01 -5.69
C PHE A 31 14.86 -2.80 -5.05
N PRO A 32 13.99 -3.45 -5.86
CA PRO A 32 12.83 -4.17 -5.35
C PRO A 32 13.20 -5.38 -4.50
N GLU A 33 14.22 -6.15 -4.89
CA GLU A 33 14.68 -7.33 -4.13
C GLU A 33 15.21 -6.93 -2.75
N THR A 34 16.06 -5.89 -2.69
CA THR A 34 16.60 -5.36 -1.44
C THR A 34 15.47 -4.86 -0.55
N THR A 35 14.48 -4.17 -1.11
CA THR A 35 13.33 -3.67 -0.36
C THR A 35 12.50 -4.82 0.20
N ALA A 36 12.19 -5.83 -0.62
CA ALA A 36 11.44 -7.00 -0.20
C ALA A 36 12.13 -7.71 0.97
N ASN A 37 13.43 -8.00 0.83
CA ASN A 37 14.23 -8.64 1.87
C ASN A 37 14.32 -7.79 3.14
N THR A 38 14.50 -6.47 3.01
CA THR A 38 14.55 -5.55 4.15
C THR A 38 13.25 -5.56 4.93
N LEU A 39 12.10 -5.56 4.25
CA LEU A 39 10.79 -5.65 4.90
C LEU A 39 10.62 -6.98 5.62
N GLY A 40 11.04 -8.09 5.01
CA GLY A 40 11.01 -9.39 5.67
C GLY A 40 11.89 -9.45 6.93
N TYR A 41 13.08 -8.85 6.89
CA TYR A 41 13.93 -8.74 8.09
C TYR A 41 13.28 -7.87 9.17
N LEU A 42 12.66 -6.75 8.78
CA LEU A 42 11.96 -5.86 9.70
C LEU A 42 10.80 -6.58 10.38
N ILE A 43 10.00 -7.34 9.62
CA ILE A 43 8.92 -8.17 10.17
C ILE A 43 9.48 -9.19 11.17
N GLY A 44 10.57 -9.89 10.83
CA GLY A 44 11.20 -10.85 11.72
C GLY A 44 11.69 -10.22 13.03
N ILE A 45 12.35 -9.06 12.96
CA ILE A 45 12.81 -8.32 14.15
C ILE A 45 11.63 -7.87 15.01
N VAL A 46 10.58 -7.31 14.39
CA VAL A 46 9.37 -6.87 15.11
C VAL A 46 8.70 -8.05 15.83
N LEU A 47 8.62 -9.23 15.21
CA LEU A 47 8.10 -10.43 15.85
C LEU A 47 8.91 -10.84 17.08
N ILE A 48 10.25 -10.81 16.99
CA ILE A 48 11.12 -11.12 18.13
C ILE A 48 10.94 -10.11 19.26
N VAL A 49 10.91 -8.82 18.94
CA VAL A 49 10.73 -7.76 19.94
C VAL A 49 9.35 -7.85 20.59
N ALA A 50 8.29 -8.05 19.81
CA ALA A 50 6.93 -8.24 20.32
C ALA A 50 6.85 -9.45 21.26
N GLY A 51 7.41 -10.60 20.85
CA GLY A 51 7.43 -11.80 21.68
C GLY A 51 8.24 -11.62 22.96
N ALA A 52 9.37 -10.91 22.90
CA ALA A 52 10.18 -10.57 24.07
C ALA A 52 9.42 -9.65 25.04
N VAL A 53 8.73 -8.63 24.52
CA VAL A 53 7.87 -7.73 25.31
C VAL A 53 6.73 -8.51 25.97
N SER A 54 6.03 -9.37 25.23
CA SER A 54 4.97 -10.24 25.78
C SER A 54 5.50 -11.10 26.93
N MET A 55 6.67 -11.71 26.76
CA MET A 55 7.30 -12.55 27.77
C MET A 55 7.70 -11.75 29.03
N ILE A 56 8.27 -10.55 28.86
CA ILE A 56 8.63 -9.66 29.99
C ILE A 56 7.37 -9.17 30.71
N CYS A 57 6.35 -8.74 29.97
CA CYS A 57 5.08 -8.29 30.53
C CYS A 57 4.38 -9.39 31.32
N TYR A 58 4.43 -10.64 30.85
CA TYR A 58 3.93 -11.79 31.59
C TYR A 58 4.68 -11.99 32.92
N LEU A 59 6.02 -11.93 32.92
CA LEU A 59 6.83 -12.10 34.12
C LEU A 59 6.65 -10.99 35.16
N LEU A 60 6.29 -9.78 34.72
CA LEU A 60 6.03 -8.63 35.60
C LEU A 60 4.59 -8.57 36.11
N ARG A 61 3.67 -9.42 35.61
CA ARG A 61 2.25 -9.39 35.97
C ARG A 61 1.98 -10.26 37.21
N GLU A 62 1.19 -9.73 38.15
CA GLU A 62 0.83 -10.45 39.37
C GLU A 62 0.04 -11.74 39.05
N ALA A 63 0.43 -12.85 39.69
CA ALA A 63 -0.08 -14.21 39.43
C ALA A 63 -1.61 -14.38 39.59
N HIS A 64 -2.30 -13.43 40.24
CA HIS A 64 -3.71 -13.53 40.57
C HIS A 64 -4.67 -13.25 39.39
N GLN A 65 -4.18 -12.73 38.25
CA GLN A 65 -4.97 -12.58 37.01
C GLN A 65 -4.66 -13.65 35.93
N ASN A 66 -3.84 -14.66 36.27
CA ASN A 66 -3.01 -15.37 35.29
C ASN A 66 -3.51 -16.77 34.85
N TYR A 67 -4.77 -17.15 35.09
CA TYR A 67 -5.19 -18.53 34.79
C TYR A 67 -5.59 -18.77 33.32
N TYR A 68 -5.87 -17.72 32.53
CA TYR A 68 -6.49 -17.87 31.20
C TYR A 68 -5.73 -17.26 30.02
N HIS A 69 -4.55 -16.66 30.22
CA HIS A 69 -3.75 -16.08 29.14
C HIS A 69 -2.37 -16.73 29.09
N ASN A 70 -2.11 -17.50 28.03
CA ASN A 70 -0.83 -18.16 27.77
C ASN A 70 0.20 -17.18 27.16
N ASP A 71 0.29 -15.95 27.66
CA ASP A 71 1.08 -14.86 27.05
C ASP A 71 2.58 -15.20 26.96
N PHE A 72 3.08 -16.02 27.89
CA PHE A 72 4.43 -16.57 27.85
C PHE A 72 4.64 -17.50 26.66
N VAL A 73 3.72 -18.45 26.43
CA VAL A 73 3.81 -19.41 25.33
C VAL A 73 3.65 -18.70 24.00
N THR A 74 2.72 -17.74 23.92
CA THR A 74 2.53 -16.90 22.73
C THR A 74 3.80 -16.12 22.41
N GLY A 75 4.42 -15.47 23.40
CA GLY A 75 5.68 -14.73 23.20
C GLY A 75 6.85 -15.63 22.78
N LEU A 76 6.94 -16.84 23.33
CA LEU A 76 7.95 -17.83 22.93
C LEU A 76 7.77 -18.28 21.47
N VAL A 77 6.52 -18.53 21.06
CA VAL A 77 6.17 -18.88 19.68
C VAL A 77 6.49 -17.73 18.73
N GLU A 78 6.18 -16.49 19.10
CA GLU A 78 6.50 -15.29 18.30
C GLU A 78 8.01 -15.12 18.08
N ILE A 79 8.83 -15.29 19.12
CA ILE A 79 10.29 -15.23 18.99
C ILE A 79 10.78 -16.35 18.07
N ALA A 80 10.30 -17.58 18.24
CA ALA A 80 10.69 -18.71 17.41
C ALA A 80 10.32 -18.46 15.93
N LEU A 81 9.11 -17.97 15.66
CA LEU A 81 8.66 -17.59 14.33
C LEU A 81 9.52 -16.47 13.74
N GLY A 82 9.82 -15.42 14.51
CA GLY A 82 10.69 -14.34 14.07
C GLY A 82 12.08 -14.84 13.69
N CYS A 83 12.69 -15.73 14.47
CA CYS A 83 13.97 -16.37 14.14
C CYS A 83 13.90 -17.19 12.84
N ILE A 84 12.82 -17.94 12.61
CA ILE A 84 12.60 -18.68 11.36
C ILE A 84 12.50 -17.72 10.18
N VAL A 85 11.78 -16.61 10.34
CA VAL A 85 11.63 -15.57 9.30
C VAL A 85 12.99 -14.98 8.94
N LEU A 86 13.84 -14.67 9.93
CA LEU A 86 15.18 -14.14 9.67
C LEU A 86 16.11 -15.15 8.98
N TYR A 87 15.95 -16.45 9.26
CA TYR A 87 16.78 -17.50 8.66
C TYR A 87 16.48 -17.71 7.17
N LYS A 88 15.21 -17.58 6.75
CA LYS A 88 14.77 -17.80 5.36
C LYS A 88 13.76 -16.74 4.90
N VAL A 89 14.21 -15.48 4.93
CA VAL A 89 13.37 -14.32 4.61
C VAL A 89 12.77 -14.39 3.20
N GLU A 90 13.56 -14.82 2.21
CA GLU A 90 13.14 -14.96 0.81
C GLU A 90 11.95 -15.91 0.65
N TRP A 91 11.99 -17.03 1.38
CA TRP A 91 10.91 -18.02 1.37
C TRP A 91 9.63 -17.43 1.93
N ILE A 92 9.70 -16.74 3.07
CA ILE A 92 8.54 -16.11 3.72
C ILE A 92 7.90 -15.05 2.81
N ILE A 93 8.70 -14.20 2.18
CA ILE A 93 8.20 -13.18 1.25
C ILE A 93 7.49 -13.82 0.06
N SER A 94 7.97 -14.98 -0.41
CA SER A 94 7.37 -15.70 -1.54
C SER A 94 6.05 -16.42 -1.21
N VAL A 95 5.73 -16.62 0.07
CA VAL A 95 4.48 -17.30 0.48
C VAL A 95 3.24 -16.53 0.03
N ILE A 96 3.25 -15.20 0.14
CA ILE A 96 2.08 -14.37 -0.20
C ILE A 96 1.75 -14.48 -1.71
N PRO A 97 2.69 -14.22 -2.64
CA PRO A 97 2.44 -14.41 -4.07
C PRO A 97 2.07 -15.84 -4.43
N PHE A 98 2.63 -16.84 -3.75
CA PHE A 98 2.29 -18.23 -3.99
C PHE A 98 0.82 -18.53 -3.67
N ILE A 99 0.35 -18.13 -2.48
CA ILE A 99 -1.06 -18.28 -2.08
C ILE A 99 -1.97 -17.49 -3.04
N MET A 100 -1.60 -16.25 -3.36
CA MET A 100 -2.35 -15.44 -4.33
C MET A 100 -2.40 -16.12 -5.70
N GLY A 101 -1.31 -16.71 -6.18
CA GLY A 101 -1.25 -17.45 -7.42
C GLY A 101 -2.20 -18.64 -7.42
N LEU A 102 -2.24 -19.40 -6.33
CA LEU A 102 -3.16 -20.52 -6.16
C LEU A 102 -4.63 -20.05 -6.20
N LEU A 103 -4.95 -18.96 -5.50
CA LEU A 103 -6.30 -18.38 -5.51
C LEU A 103 -6.70 -17.88 -6.91
N VAL A 104 -5.77 -17.23 -7.61
CA VAL A 104 -5.96 -16.73 -8.98
C VAL A 104 -6.16 -17.88 -9.96
N LEU A 105 -5.41 -18.99 -9.80
CA LEU A 105 -5.60 -20.21 -10.59
C LEU A 105 -7.00 -20.79 -10.42
N ILE A 106 -7.44 -20.96 -9.17
CA ILE A 106 -8.78 -21.46 -8.87
C ILE A 106 -9.84 -20.55 -9.51
N SER A 107 -9.69 -19.23 -9.36
CA SER A 107 -10.57 -18.24 -10.00
C SER A 107 -10.54 -18.32 -11.53
N GLY A 108 -9.36 -18.56 -12.13
CA GLY A 108 -9.20 -18.75 -13.58
C GLY A 108 -9.91 -19.99 -14.09
N CYS A 109 -9.81 -21.10 -13.36
CA CYS A 109 -10.54 -22.32 -13.66
C CYS A 109 -12.06 -22.13 -13.58
N SER A 110 -12.57 -21.39 -12.58
CA SER A 110 -13.99 -21.04 -12.50
C SER A 110 -14.44 -20.21 -13.70
N LYS A 111 -13.69 -19.17 -14.07
CA LYS A 111 -14.01 -18.34 -15.26
C LYS A 111 -13.99 -19.13 -16.56
N LEU A 112 -13.10 -20.13 -16.69
CA LEU A 112 -13.11 -21.02 -17.84
C LEU A 112 -14.41 -21.84 -17.93
N GLN A 113 -14.93 -22.30 -16.79
CA GLN A 113 -16.23 -22.97 -16.74
C GLN A 113 -17.36 -22.02 -17.15
N ASP A 114 -17.38 -20.80 -16.59
CA ASP A 114 -18.39 -19.77 -16.92
C ASP A 114 -18.43 -19.48 -18.44
N VAL A 115 -17.26 -19.41 -19.08
CA VAL A 115 -17.15 -19.19 -20.53
C VAL A 115 -17.69 -20.38 -21.35
N ILE A 116 -17.44 -21.60 -20.89
CA ILE A 116 -17.97 -22.81 -21.55
C ILE A 116 -19.50 -22.83 -21.45
N ASP A 117 -20.05 -22.46 -20.29
CA ASP A 117 -21.50 -22.40 -20.09
C ASP A 117 -22.12 -21.27 -20.91
N MET A 118 -21.49 -20.09 -20.97
CA MET A 118 -21.92 -19.01 -21.87
C MET A 118 -21.92 -19.43 -23.34
N LYS A 119 -20.90 -20.18 -23.77
CA LYS A 119 -20.84 -20.73 -25.13
C LYS A 119 -21.99 -21.70 -25.39
N ARG A 120 -22.38 -22.52 -24.40
CA ARG A 120 -23.51 -23.47 -24.51
C ARG A 120 -24.87 -22.77 -24.52
N MET A 121 -24.99 -21.66 -23.81
CA MET A 121 -26.20 -20.84 -23.76
C MET A 121 -26.34 -19.89 -24.95
N GLU A 122 -25.38 -19.89 -25.89
CA GLU A 122 -25.29 -18.97 -27.04
C GLU A 122 -25.44 -17.49 -26.66
N CYS A 123 -25.05 -17.14 -25.43
CA CYS A 123 -25.33 -15.84 -24.85
C CYS A 123 -24.03 -15.05 -24.62
N GLY A 124 -24.00 -13.82 -25.14
CA GLY A 124 -22.92 -12.87 -24.88
C GLY A 124 -21.61 -13.14 -25.64
N ASN A 125 -20.65 -12.23 -25.46
CA ASN A 125 -19.34 -12.31 -26.10
C ASN A 125 -18.42 -13.31 -25.35
N TRP A 126 -18.64 -14.61 -25.58
CA TRP A 126 -17.88 -15.70 -24.96
C TRP A 126 -16.38 -15.65 -25.31
N VAL A 127 -16.02 -15.12 -26.49
CA VAL A 127 -14.61 -15.01 -26.93
C VAL A 127 -13.83 -14.03 -26.05
N GLY A 128 -14.42 -12.86 -25.74
CA GLY A 128 -13.77 -11.87 -24.88
C GLY A 128 -13.53 -12.40 -23.47
N MET A 129 -14.51 -13.11 -22.91
CA MET A 129 -14.37 -13.72 -21.59
C MET A 129 -13.39 -14.92 -21.60
N LEU A 130 -13.32 -15.68 -22.69
CA LEU A 130 -12.33 -16.75 -22.86
C LEU A 130 -10.90 -16.21 -22.76
N ILE A 131 -10.62 -15.10 -23.44
CA ILE A 131 -9.30 -14.45 -23.40
C ILE A 131 -8.97 -14.03 -21.97
N LEU A 132 -9.91 -13.38 -21.26
CA LEU A 132 -9.72 -12.97 -19.87
C LEU A 132 -9.49 -14.17 -18.93
N ALA A 133 -10.22 -15.28 -19.12
CA ALA A 133 -10.06 -16.49 -18.34
C ALA A 133 -8.67 -17.12 -18.57
N ILE A 134 -8.22 -17.21 -19.83
CA ILE A 134 -6.88 -17.70 -20.18
C ILE A 134 -5.80 -16.82 -19.55
N VAL A 135 -5.91 -15.50 -19.67
CA VAL A 135 -4.96 -14.55 -19.05
C VAL A 135 -4.92 -14.76 -17.54
N ASN A 136 -6.07 -14.91 -16.88
CA ASN A 136 -6.13 -15.13 -15.43
C ASN A 136 -5.42 -16.45 -15.02
N VAL A 137 -5.61 -17.52 -15.79
CA VAL A 137 -4.90 -18.79 -15.56
C VAL A 137 -3.40 -18.63 -15.75
N ILE A 138 -2.95 -17.98 -16.82
CA ILE A 138 -1.51 -17.74 -17.07
C ILE A 138 -0.90 -16.94 -15.92
N VAL A 139 -1.56 -15.86 -15.47
CA VAL A 139 -1.10 -15.07 -14.32
C VAL A 139 -0.98 -15.94 -13.08
N GLY A 140 -2.00 -16.76 -12.79
CA GLY A 140 -1.96 -17.69 -11.67
C GLY A 140 -0.78 -18.68 -11.75
N ILE A 141 -0.49 -19.25 -12.93
CA ILE A 141 0.64 -20.17 -13.13
C ILE A 141 1.96 -19.43 -12.85
N VAL A 142 2.14 -18.23 -13.38
CA VAL A 142 3.37 -17.43 -13.19
C VAL A 142 3.62 -17.16 -11.71
N LEU A 143 2.58 -16.78 -10.95
CA LEU A 143 2.69 -16.52 -9.52
C LEU A 143 3.08 -17.78 -8.72
N VAL A 144 2.56 -18.95 -9.10
CA VAL A 144 2.88 -20.22 -8.41
C VAL A 144 4.26 -20.74 -8.77
N CYS A 145 4.67 -20.65 -10.04
CA CYS A 145 5.96 -21.15 -10.50
C CYS A 145 7.13 -20.27 -10.07
N ASN A 146 6.95 -18.95 -10.03
CA ASN A 146 8.01 -18.00 -9.67
C ASN A 146 7.50 -16.96 -8.64
N PRO A 147 7.19 -17.39 -7.41
CA PRO A 147 6.57 -16.51 -6.41
C PRO A 147 7.50 -15.39 -5.94
N PHE A 148 8.83 -15.62 -5.92
CA PHE A 148 9.79 -14.58 -5.56
C PHE A 148 9.84 -13.46 -6.61
N GLU A 149 9.95 -13.82 -7.88
CA GLU A 149 9.86 -12.84 -8.99
C GLU A 149 8.50 -12.12 -9.00
N ALA A 150 7.43 -12.82 -8.67
CA ALA A 150 6.11 -12.21 -8.53
C ALA A 150 6.09 -11.19 -7.38
N ALA A 151 6.70 -11.46 -6.23
CA ALA A 151 6.88 -10.46 -5.16
C ALA A 151 7.67 -9.24 -5.66
N VAL A 152 8.80 -9.45 -6.33
CA VAL A 152 9.62 -8.38 -6.90
C VAL A 152 8.82 -7.52 -7.87
N LEU A 153 8.03 -8.14 -8.74
CA LEU A 153 7.15 -7.45 -9.68
C LEU A 153 6.07 -6.63 -8.94
N LEU A 154 5.47 -7.18 -7.88
CA LEU A 154 4.51 -6.45 -7.05
C LEU A 154 5.15 -5.21 -6.42
N PHE A 155 6.36 -5.32 -5.88
CA PHE A 155 7.08 -4.16 -5.34
C PHE A 155 7.38 -3.11 -6.42
N ARG A 156 7.73 -3.52 -7.64
CA ARG A 156 7.91 -2.58 -8.78
C ARG A 156 6.59 -1.89 -9.15
N LEU A 157 5.47 -2.62 -9.17
CA LEU A 157 4.15 -2.04 -9.46
C LEU A 157 3.72 -1.06 -8.37
N ILE A 158 3.96 -1.38 -7.10
CA ILE A 158 3.73 -0.46 -5.98
C ILE A 158 4.62 0.77 -6.12
N GLY A 159 5.90 0.60 -6.48
CA GLY A 159 6.81 1.72 -6.71
C GLY A 159 6.35 2.65 -7.83
N LEU A 160 5.90 2.09 -8.96
CA LEU A 160 5.29 2.85 -10.06
C LEU A 160 4.03 3.60 -9.61
N ALA A 161 3.15 2.92 -8.85
CA ALA A 161 1.93 3.52 -8.33
C ALA A 161 2.23 4.68 -7.38
N LEU A 162 3.25 4.55 -6.52
CA LEU A 162 3.68 5.61 -5.60
C LEU A 162 4.26 6.81 -6.33
N ILE A 163 5.10 6.59 -7.34
CA ILE A 163 5.60 7.69 -8.19
C ILE A 163 4.43 8.41 -8.85
N PHE A 164 3.48 7.66 -9.43
CA PHE A 164 2.30 8.24 -10.05
C PHE A 164 1.45 9.02 -9.04
N SER A 165 1.24 8.49 -7.83
CA SER A 165 0.52 9.16 -6.75
C SER A 165 1.21 10.46 -6.37
N GLY A 166 2.51 10.43 -6.05
CA GLY A 166 3.25 11.63 -5.63
C GLY A 166 3.34 12.70 -6.72
N VAL A 167 3.45 12.31 -8.00
CA VAL A 167 3.37 13.26 -9.12
C VAL A 167 1.99 13.90 -9.23
N THR A 168 0.93 13.10 -9.05
CA THR A 168 -0.46 13.58 -9.07
C THR A 168 -0.71 14.54 -7.91
N ASP A 169 -0.25 14.22 -6.71
CA ASP A 169 -0.36 15.07 -5.52
C ASP A 169 0.38 16.39 -5.70
N CYS A 170 1.59 16.37 -6.27
CA CYS A 170 2.31 17.59 -6.65
C CYS A 170 1.51 18.46 -7.63
N ALA A 171 0.92 17.85 -8.66
CA ALA A 171 0.10 18.56 -9.65
C ALA A 171 -1.16 19.18 -9.02
N VAL A 172 -1.83 18.45 -8.13
CA VAL A 172 -2.99 18.93 -7.38
C VAL A 172 -2.61 20.10 -6.49
N ILE A 173 -1.51 20.01 -5.73
CA ILE A 173 -1.02 21.11 -4.87
C ILE A 173 -0.75 22.36 -5.70
N PHE A 174 -0.12 22.20 -6.87
CA PHE A 174 0.20 23.33 -7.76
C PHE A 174 -1.05 23.96 -8.36
N TYR A 175 -2.02 23.15 -8.79
CA TYR A 175 -3.30 23.63 -9.29
C TYR A 175 -4.11 24.35 -8.20
N PHE A 176 -4.17 23.77 -7.00
CA PHE A 176 -4.87 24.36 -5.85
C PHE A 176 -4.18 25.66 -5.40
N ALA A 177 -2.85 25.72 -5.44
CA ALA A 177 -2.10 26.93 -5.14
C ALA A 177 -2.40 28.06 -6.13
N ARG A 178 -2.50 27.77 -7.43
CA ARG A 178 -2.89 28.75 -8.46
C ARG A 178 -4.33 29.20 -8.28
N LYS A 179 -5.26 28.26 -8.04
CA LYS A 179 -6.68 28.56 -7.88
C LYS A 179 -6.94 29.41 -6.63
N MET A 180 -6.36 29.07 -5.50
CA MET A 180 -6.47 29.86 -4.26
C MET A 180 -5.90 31.28 -4.41
N LYS A 181 -4.82 31.45 -5.18
CA LYS A 181 -4.28 32.77 -5.48
C LYS A 181 -5.29 33.62 -6.25
N HIS A 182 -5.89 33.05 -7.29
CA HIS A 182 -6.94 33.75 -8.06
C HIS A 182 -8.15 34.14 -7.21
N TYR A 183 -8.65 33.25 -6.33
CA TYR A 183 -9.77 33.62 -5.45
C TYR A 183 -9.43 34.75 -4.48
N PHE A 184 -8.20 34.80 -3.95
CA PHE A 184 -7.77 35.88 -3.08
C PHE A 184 -7.59 37.20 -3.84
N ASP A 185 -6.95 37.14 -5.02
CA ASP A 185 -6.78 38.31 -5.90
C ASP A 185 -8.15 38.90 -6.33
N ASP A 186 -9.16 38.04 -6.59
CA ASP A 186 -10.50 38.48 -6.95
C ASP A 186 -11.29 39.08 -5.77
N LEU A 187 -11.12 38.55 -4.55
CA LEU A 187 -11.68 39.13 -3.33
C LEU A 187 -11.06 40.51 -3.02
N GLU A 188 -9.75 40.64 -3.19
CA GLU A 188 -9.04 41.89 -2.94
C GLU A 188 -9.46 42.99 -3.94
N ARG A 189 -9.66 42.63 -5.21
CA ARG A 189 -10.24 43.52 -6.24
C ARG A 189 -11.67 43.93 -5.92
N ALA A 190 -12.52 42.98 -5.50
CA ALA A 190 -13.89 43.29 -5.12
C ALA A 190 -13.93 44.26 -3.93
N GLN A 191 -13.07 44.05 -2.92
CA GLN A 191 -12.94 44.95 -1.77
C GLN A 191 -12.46 46.35 -2.15
N GLN A 192 -11.47 46.48 -3.05
CA GLN A 192 -11.03 47.79 -3.57
C GLN A 192 -12.16 48.51 -4.30
N HIS A 193 -12.88 47.79 -5.17
CA HIS A 193 -14.00 48.36 -5.91
C HIS A 193 -15.15 48.84 -5.00
N PHE A 194 -15.43 48.13 -3.90
CA PHE A 194 -16.40 48.60 -2.90
C PHE A 194 -15.93 49.86 -2.17
N LYS A 195 -14.62 49.97 -1.89
CA LYS A 195 -14.03 51.15 -1.24
C LYS A 195 -14.07 52.40 -2.10
N GLU A 196 -13.76 52.27 -3.39
CA GLU A 196 -13.81 53.39 -4.35
C GLU A 196 -15.24 53.95 -4.49
N LEU A 197 -16.25 53.08 -4.49
CA LEU A 197 -17.67 53.49 -4.52
C LEU A 197 -18.14 54.18 -3.22
N GLU A 198 -17.50 53.90 -2.09
CA GLU A 198 -17.76 54.60 -0.82
C GLU A 198 -17.07 55.97 -0.77
N GLU A 199 -15.89 56.14 -1.40
CA GLU A 199 -15.16 57.42 -1.44
C GLU A 199 -15.72 58.42 -2.47
N GLU A 200 -16.41 57.96 -3.53
CA GLU A 200 -17.07 58.84 -4.51
C GLU A 200 -18.43 59.40 -4.03
N ARG A 201 -18.92 59.03 -2.84
CA ARG A 201 -20.24 59.42 -2.31
C ARG A 201 -20.15 60.43 -1.18
#